data_AF-A0A7L4PNK8-F1
#
_entry.id   AF-A0A7L4PNK8-F1
#
_cell.length_a   1.000
_cell.length_b   1.000
_cell.length_c   1.000
_cell.angle_alpha   90.00
_cell.angle_beta   90.00
_cell.angle_gamma   90.00
#
_symmetry.space_group_name_H-M   'P 1'
#
loop_
_entity.id
_entity.type
_entity.pdbx_description
1 polymer ?
#
loop_
_entity_poly.entity_id
_entity_poly.type
_entity_poly.pdbx_seq_one_letter_code
_entity_poly.pdbx_strand_id
1 'polypeptide(L)'
;MNNKKNEGHIKLDKTYLSLDEIFYTLQDPQPVMEPSIFYYNKELAKKLIIRLNDKEVVDYFSGNKVIPNTKPFAQAYAGHQFGHFTMLGDGRAIILGELRFKDKLYDIQLKGSGRTPYSRGGDGRATLPAMLREYLISEAMHFLKIPTTRSLCVIETKDKVYRQKEESGAVLTRMAESHIRVGTFEYASLVGIKQLGQLLNYTIERHYPELKRD
;
A
#
# COMPACT_ATOMS: atom_id res chain seq x y z
N MET A 1 23.37 31.76 -9.35
CA MET A 1 22.64 30.77 -10.18
C MET A 1 22.49 29.49 -9.37
N ASN A 2 21.40 29.35 -8.62
CA ASN A 2 21.16 28.17 -7.79
C ASN A 2 20.52 27.07 -8.64
N ASN A 3 21.32 26.07 -9.01
CA ASN A 3 20.86 24.77 -9.47
C ASN A 3 20.12 24.06 -8.32
N LYS A 4 18.83 24.37 -8.13
CA LYS A 4 17.91 23.44 -7.45
C LYS A 4 17.73 22.26 -8.40
N LYS A 5 18.60 21.26 -8.28
CA LYS A 5 18.42 19.94 -8.88
C LYS A 5 17.01 19.46 -8.51
N ASN A 6 16.27 19.00 -9.51
CA ASN A 6 14.96 18.36 -9.42
C ASN A 6 14.91 17.38 -8.22
N GLU A 7 14.35 17.81 -7.10
CA GLU A 7 13.85 16.88 -6.09
C GLU A 7 12.62 16.22 -6.69
N GLY A 8 12.60 14.89 -6.71
CA GLY A 8 11.43 14.15 -7.17
C GLY A 8 10.22 14.53 -6.35
N HIS A 9 9.20 15.07 -7.01
CA HIS A 9 8.00 15.56 -6.33
C HIS A 9 6.96 14.43 -6.29
N ILE A 10 6.91 13.73 -5.16
CA ILE A 10 5.73 12.96 -4.75
C ILE A 10 5.24 13.51 -3.40
N LYS A 11 3.98 13.94 -3.37
CA LYS A 11 3.32 14.42 -2.15
C LYS A 11 2.20 13.45 -1.80
N LEU A 12 2.26 12.93 -0.59
CA LEU A 12 1.27 11.98 -0.07
C LEU A 12 0.52 12.59 1.11
N ASP A 13 -0.80 12.47 1.07
CA ASP A 13 -1.69 12.74 2.19
C ASP A 13 -1.73 11.53 3.13
N LYS A 14 -2.37 11.72 4.28
CA LYS A 14 -2.46 10.72 5.36
C LYS A 14 -3.82 10.76 6.06
N THR A 15 -4.88 10.88 5.26
CA THR A 15 -6.25 11.03 5.75
C THR A 15 -6.70 9.81 6.55
N TYR A 16 -6.26 8.59 6.22
CA TYR A 16 -6.56 7.40 7.03
C TYR A 16 -6.10 7.51 8.49
N LEU A 17 -5.06 8.31 8.76
CA LEU A 17 -4.54 8.54 10.12
C LEU A 17 -5.42 9.48 10.96
N SER A 18 -6.56 9.96 10.42
CA SER A 18 -7.59 10.63 11.23
C SER A 18 -8.53 9.65 11.93
N LEU A 19 -8.45 8.35 11.58
CA LEU A 19 -9.16 7.29 12.29
C LEU A 19 -8.52 7.02 13.66
N ASP A 20 -9.25 6.35 14.55
CA ASP A 20 -8.71 5.86 15.84
C ASP A 20 -7.48 4.95 15.59
N GLU A 21 -6.48 5.03 16.47
CA GLU A 21 -5.22 4.27 16.34
C GLU A 21 -5.44 2.76 16.36
N ILE A 22 -6.60 2.26 16.83
CA ILE A 22 -6.98 0.85 16.67
C ILE A 22 -6.96 0.38 15.20
N PHE A 23 -7.15 1.27 14.23
CA PHE A 23 -7.22 0.91 12.80
C PHE A 23 -5.86 0.76 12.10
N TYR A 24 -4.76 1.12 12.77
CA TYR A 24 -3.44 1.06 12.15
C TYR A 24 -2.30 0.95 13.17
N THR A 25 -1.11 0.59 12.70
CA THR A 25 0.13 0.80 13.45
C THR A 25 1.08 1.60 12.60
N LEU A 26 1.58 2.72 13.14
CA LEU A 26 2.63 3.51 12.49
C LEU A 26 3.91 2.69 12.46
N GLN A 27 4.45 2.45 11.27
CA GLN A 27 5.67 1.69 11.10
C GLN A 27 6.25 1.93 9.71
N ASP A 28 7.56 2.15 9.66
CA ASP A 28 8.30 2.21 8.40
C ASP A 28 8.47 0.80 7.78
N PRO A 29 8.59 0.73 6.43
CA PRO A 29 9.06 -0.47 5.76
C PRO A 29 10.39 -0.98 6.33
N GLN A 30 10.61 -2.29 6.32
CA GLN A 30 11.91 -2.86 6.62
C GLN A 30 12.79 -2.82 5.37
N PRO A 31 13.97 -2.18 5.42
CA PRO A 31 14.89 -2.11 4.29
C PRO A 31 15.24 -3.47 3.72
N VAL A 32 15.58 -3.48 2.43
CA VAL A 32 15.92 -4.68 1.65
C VAL A 32 17.34 -4.58 1.10
N MET A 33 17.97 -5.72 0.83
CA MET A 33 19.32 -5.75 0.26
C MET A 33 19.32 -5.48 -1.25
N GLU A 34 20.21 -4.59 -1.67
CA GLU A 34 20.52 -4.28 -3.08
C GLU A 34 19.27 -4.18 -3.98
N PRO A 35 18.30 -3.30 -3.65
CA PRO A 35 17.08 -3.17 -4.44
C PRO A 35 17.37 -2.61 -5.84
N SER A 36 16.65 -3.13 -6.84
CA SER A 36 16.73 -2.65 -8.21
C SER A 36 15.35 -2.65 -8.89
N ILE A 37 15.16 -1.76 -9.86
CA ILE A 37 13.90 -1.70 -10.61
C ILE A 37 13.82 -2.93 -11.51
N PHE A 38 12.93 -3.86 -11.19
CA PHE A 38 12.57 -4.92 -12.13
C PHE A 38 11.60 -4.37 -13.18
N TYR A 39 10.58 -3.64 -12.74
CA TYR A 39 9.63 -2.98 -13.63
C TYR A 39 9.08 -1.70 -13.00
N TYR A 40 8.95 -0.64 -13.81
CA TYR A 40 8.32 0.62 -13.42
C TYR A 40 7.34 1.10 -14.51
N ASN A 41 6.08 1.28 -14.14
CA ASN A 41 5.01 1.71 -15.05
C ASN A 41 5.11 3.22 -15.32
N LYS A 42 6.00 3.59 -16.24
CA LYS A 42 6.27 5.00 -16.61
C LYS A 42 5.03 5.71 -17.13
N GLU A 43 4.15 5.02 -17.87
CA GLU A 43 2.91 5.61 -18.38
C GLU A 43 1.92 5.93 -17.25
N LEU A 44 1.74 5.02 -16.29
CA LEU A 44 0.91 5.27 -15.12
C LEU A 44 1.50 6.39 -14.24
N ALA A 45 2.83 6.37 -14.00
CA ALA A 45 3.52 7.41 -13.26
C ALA A 45 3.32 8.79 -13.89
N LYS A 46 3.49 8.89 -15.23
CA LYS A 46 3.26 10.12 -15.99
C LYS A 46 1.82 10.59 -15.88
N LYS A 47 0.85 9.68 -16.03
CA LYS A 47 -0.59 9.98 -15.88
C LYS A 47 -0.93 10.53 -14.50
N LEU A 48 -0.31 9.99 -13.46
CA LEU A 48 -0.51 10.39 -12.07
C LEU A 48 0.43 11.52 -11.61
N ILE A 49 1.25 12.06 -12.51
CA ILE A 49 2.19 13.16 -12.24
C ILE A 49 3.19 12.78 -11.13
N ILE A 50 3.56 11.50 -11.03
CA ILE A 50 4.63 11.02 -10.15
C ILE A 50 5.95 11.28 -10.86
N ARG A 51 6.72 12.26 -10.36
CA ARG A 51 8.00 12.67 -10.94
C ARG A 51 9.13 12.24 -10.01
N LEU A 52 9.57 10.99 -10.15
CA LEU A 52 10.70 10.43 -9.42
C LEU A 52 11.79 10.03 -10.43
N ASN A 53 13.06 10.25 -10.08
CA ASN A 53 14.18 9.65 -10.81
C ASN A 53 14.36 8.18 -10.38
N ASP A 54 15.14 7.41 -11.15
CA ASP A 54 15.31 5.97 -10.91
C ASP A 54 15.84 5.67 -9.50
N LYS A 55 16.72 6.52 -8.96
CA LYS A 55 17.23 6.35 -7.60
C LYS A 55 16.13 6.54 -6.56
N GLU A 56 15.28 7.54 -6.73
CA GLU A 56 14.15 7.79 -5.83
C GLU A 56 13.09 6.68 -5.94
N VAL A 57 12.84 6.17 -7.14
CA VAL A 57 11.97 5.00 -7.36
C VAL A 57 12.48 3.82 -6.55
N VAL A 58 13.78 3.47 -6.68
CA VAL A 58 14.39 2.39 -5.90
C VAL A 58 14.29 2.68 -4.40
N ASP A 59 14.79 3.83 -3.95
CA ASP A 59 14.87 4.17 -2.52
C ASP A 59 13.48 4.14 -1.85
N TYR A 60 12.47 4.74 -2.47
CA TYR A 60 11.13 4.87 -1.87
C TYR A 60 10.27 3.62 -2.06
N PHE A 61 10.29 3.01 -3.24
CA PHE A 61 9.40 1.87 -3.53
C PHE A 61 9.97 0.52 -3.12
N SER A 62 11.25 0.43 -2.78
CA SER A 62 11.79 -0.71 -2.01
C SER A 62 11.49 -0.60 -0.52
N GLY A 63 11.17 0.60 -0.03
CA GLY A 63 11.07 0.90 1.40
C GLY A 63 12.42 1.14 2.09
N ASN A 64 13.50 1.37 1.35
CA ASN A 64 14.81 1.68 1.96
C ASN A 64 14.91 3.14 2.44
N LYS A 65 14.04 4.01 1.94
CA LYS A 65 13.83 5.36 2.45
C LYS A 65 12.35 5.69 2.56
N VAL A 66 12.02 6.45 3.59
CA VAL A 66 10.69 7.02 3.76
C VAL A 66 10.57 8.29 2.91
N ILE A 67 9.45 8.44 2.22
CA ILE A 67 9.14 9.66 1.47
C ILE A 67 8.99 10.81 2.48
N PRO A 68 9.63 11.98 2.26
CA PRO A 68 9.53 13.11 3.17
C PRO A 68 8.08 13.50 3.49
N ASN A 69 7.83 13.90 4.74
CA ASN A 69 6.52 14.34 5.25
C ASN A 69 5.40 13.28 5.28
N THR A 70 5.74 12.01 5.08
CA THR A 70 4.81 10.88 5.20
C THR A 70 4.86 10.23 6.58
N LYS A 71 3.87 9.39 6.88
CA LYS A 71 3.81 8.57 8.09
C LYS A 71 3.36 7.17 7.68
N PRO A 72 4.30 6.28 7.30
CA PRO A 72 3.94 4.96 6.84
C PRO A 72 3.23 4.15 7.95
N PHE A 73 2.29 3.30 7.55
CA PHE A 73 1.48 2.52 8.49
C PHE A 73 1.01 1.19 7.91
N ALA A 74 0.74 0.24 8.81
CA ALA A 74 0.06 -1.02 8.49
C ALA A 74 -1.40 -0.94 9.00
N GLN A 75 -2.37 -1.37 8.21
CA GLN A 75 -3.79 -1.38 8.65
C GLN A 75 -4.10 -2.60 9.51
N ALA A 76 -4.88 -2.40 10.57
CA ALA A 76 -5.57 -3.46 11.30
C ALA A 76 -6.90 -3.80 10.61
N TYR A 77 -7.20 -5.09 10.49
CA TYR A 77 -8.52 -5.57 10.07
C TYR A 77 -8.70 -7.02 10.54
N ALA A 78 -9.90 -7.56 10.38
CA ALA A 78 -10.22 -8.95 10.68
C ALA A 78 -10.83 -9.61 9.44
N GLY A 79 -11.29 -10.85 9.55
CA GLY A 79 -12.05 -11.47 8.48
C GLY A 79 -12.44 -12.90 8.76
N HIS A 80 -13.40 -13.39 7.99
CA HIS A 80 -13.74 -14.80 7.94
C HIS A 80 -12.85 -15.53 6.92
N GLN A 81 -11.85 -16.27 7.39
CA GLN A 81 -11.05 -17.16 6.55
C GLN A 81 -11.70 -18.54 6.55
N PHE A 82 -12.21 -18.97 5.39
CA PHE A 82 -12.90 -20.26 5.23
C PHE A 82 -14.05 -20.45 6.24
N GLY A 83 -14.83 -19.38 6.50
CA GLY A 83 -15.95 -19.39 7.44
C GLY A 83 -15.59 -19.17 8.91
N HIS A 84 -14.30 -19.11 9.26
CA HIS A 84 -13.85 -18.88 10.63
C HIS A 84 -13.36 -17.45 10.83
N PHE A 85 -13.91 -16.78 11.85
CA PHE A 85 -13.48 -15.44 12.21
C PHE A 85 -12.04 -15.44 12.72
N THR A 86 -11.22 -14.51 12.24
CA THR A 86 -9.83 -14.35 12.69
C THR A 86 -9.35 -12.91 12.59
N MET A 87 -8.45 -12.55 13.51
CA MET A 87 -7.77 -11.25 13.51
C MET A 87 -6.66 -11.26 12.46
N LEU A 88 -6.64 -10.22 11.64
CA LEU A 88 -5.71 -10.06 10.52
C LEU A 88 -5.04 -8.69 10.62
N GLY A 89 -4.77 -8.08 9.47
CA GLY A 89 -4.04 -6.84 9.32
C GLY A 89 -3.06 -6.95 8.16
N ASP A 90 -2.40 -5.84 7.84
CA ASP A 90 -1.40 -5.79 6.78
C ASP A 90 -0.11 -6.48 7.25
N GLY A 91 -0.10 -7.82 7.22
CA GLY A 91 1.01 -8.63 7.74
C GLY A 91 2.28 -8.67 6.90
N ARG A 92 2.27 -8.03 5.73
CA ARG A 92 3.45 -7.88 4.85
C ARG A 92 3.37 -6.63 3.99
N ALA A 93 2.59 -5.66 4.43
CA ALA A 93 2.31 -4.48 3.63
C ALA A 93 2.33 -3.22 4.49
N ILE A 94 2.83 -2.14 3.91
CA ILE A 94 2.88 -0.81 4.52
C ILE A 94 2.30 0.18 3.53
N ILE A 95 1.34 0.99 3.95
CA ILE A 95 0.86 2.15 3.21
C ILE A 95 1.83 3.30 3.49
N LEU A 96 2.44 3.85 2.44
CA LEU A 96 3.33 5.02 2.55
C LEU A 96 2.53 6.31 2.74
N GLY A 97 1.31 6.34 2.20
CA GLY A 97 0.41 7.48 2.22
C GLY A 97 -0.51 7.44 1.01
N GLU A 98 -1.14 8.58 0.73
CA GLU A 98 -2.23 8.69 -0.23
C GLU A 98 -1.89 9.73 -1.30
N LEU A 99 -1.77 9.30 -2.54
CA LEU A 99 -1.59 10.22 -3.66
C LEU A 99 -2.92 10.89 -4.01
N ARG A 100 -2.97 12.22 -3.92
CA ARG A 100 -4.09 12.99 -4.45
C ARG A 100 -3.92 13.21 -5.95
N PHE A 101 -4.92 12.81 -6.72
CA PHE A 101 -4.98 13.07 -8.15
C PHE A 101 -6.41 13.40 -8.56
N LYS A 102 -6.60 14.65 -9.04
CA LYS A 102 -7.94 15.24 -9.21
C LYS A 102 -8.72 15.16 -7.90
N ASP A 103 -9.98 14.74 -7.95
CA ASP A 103 -10.87 14.64 -6.79
C ASP A 103 -10.77 13.27 -6.07
N LYS A 104 -9.74 12.47 -6.40
CA LYS A 104 -9.55 11.13 -5.83
C LYS A 104 -8.26 11.01 -5.05
N LEU A 105 -8.28 10.12 -4.06
CA LEU A 105 -7.12 9.68 -3.29
C LEU A 105 -6.79 8.24 -3.68
N TYR A 106 -5.50 7.96 -3.86
CA TYR A 106 -4.99 6.61 -4.12
C TYR A 106 -3.98 6.23 -3.04
N ASP A 107 -4.28 5.21 -2.26
CA ASP A 107 -3.32 4.62 -1.34
C ASP A 107 -2.12 4.09 -2.12
N ILE A 108 -0.91 4.42 -1.69
CA ILE A 108 0.33 3.80 -2.17
C ILE A 108 0.79 2.79 -1.12
N GLN A 109 0.63 1.51 -1.42
CA GLN A 109 0.99 0.42 -0.53
C GLN A 109 2.18 -0.38 -1.07
N LEU A 110 3.20 -0.57 -0.25
CA LEU A 110 4.30 -1.50 -0.53
C LEU A 110 3.94 -2.88 0.02
N LYS A 111 3.90 -3.89 -0.85
CA LYS A 111 3.64 -5.29 -0.48
C LYS A 111 4.94 -6.09 -0.59
N GLY A 112 5.29 -6.83 0.46
CA GLY A 112 6.61 -7.46 0.63
C GLY A 112 7.60 -6.59 1.41
N SER A 113 7.15 -5.50 2.01
CA SER A 113 7.96 -4.46 2.65
C SER A 113 8.39 -4.78 4.10
N GLY A 114 8.34 -6.05 4.50
CA GLY A 114 8.77 -6.50 5.82
C GLY A 114 7.65 -6.82 6.79
N ARG A 115 8.05 -7.27 7.98
CA ARG A 115 7.12 -7.66 9.05
C ARG A 115 6.47 -6.44 9.68
N THR A 116 5.19 -6.57 9.98
CA THR A 116 4.38 -5.71 10.84
C THR A 116 3.88 -6.48 12.06
N PRO A 117 3.24 -5.84 13.06
CA PRO A 117 2.56 -6.55 14.15
C PRO A 117 1.52 -7.59 13.67
N TYR A 118 1.01 -7.43 12.44
CA TYR A 118 0.02 -8.30 11.83
C TYR A 118 0.61 -9.48 11.04
N SER A 119 1.94 -9.64 11.02
CA SER A 119 2.62 -10.69 10.24
C SER A 119 2.31 -12.10 10.72
N ARG A 120 1.85 -12.24 11.97
CA ARG A 120 1.73 -13.53 12.66
C ARG A 120 3.08 -14.27 12.56
N GLY A 121 3.09 -15.51 12.10
CA GLY A 121 4.31 -16.30 11.84
C GLY A 121 5.00 -16.01 10.50
N GLY A 122 4.52 -15.07 9.69
CA GLY A 122 5.12 -14.74 8.39
C GLY A 122 6.38 -13.87 8.48
N ASP A 123 7.22 -13.98 7.45
CA ASP A 123 8.47 -13.20 7.29
C ASP A 123 8.24 -11.77 6.78
N GLY A 124 7.02 -11.41 6.40
CA GLY A 124 6.70 -10.08 5.87
C GLY A 124 7.26 -9.80 4.46
N ARG A 125 7.86 -10.80 3.80
CA ARG A 125 8.47 -10.66 2.47
C ARG A 125 7.61 -11.31 1.38
N ALA A 126 7.87 -10.93 0.14
CA ALA A 126 7.23 -11.49 -1.04
C ALA A 126 8.30 -11.93 -2.05
N THR A 127 7.99 -12.97 -2.81
CA THR A 127 8.90 -13.46 -3.86
C THR A 127 8.64 -12.70 -5.16
N LEU A 128 9.69 -12.56 -5.97
CA LEU A 128 9.59 -11.90 -7.27
C LEU A 128 8.48 -12.50 -8.16
N PRO A 129 8.35 -13.83 -8.34
CA PRO A 129 7.27 -14.41 -9.14
C PRO A 129 5.87 -14.04 -8.63
N ALA A 130 5.68 -13.96 -7.31
CA ALA A 130 4.40 -13.58 -6.72
C ALA A 130 4.03 -12.12 -7.02
N MET A 131 4.99 -11.19 -6.93
CA MET A 131 4.76 -9.77 -7.22
C MET A 131 4.57 -9.50 -8.71
N LEU A 132 5.29 -10.21 -9.59
CA LEU A 132 5.09 -10.11 -11.03
C LEU A 132 3.73 -10.61 -11.47
N ARG A 133 3.26 -11.73 -10.91
CA ARG A 133 1.93 -12.25 -11.20
C ARG A 133 0.83 -11.27 -10.77
N GLU A 134 0.98 -10.64 -9.60
CA GLU A 134 0.03 -9.62 -9.15
C GLU A 134 0.06 -8.38 -10.05
N TYR A 135 1.25 -7.90 -10.44
CA TYR A 135 1.39 -6.78 -11.38
C TYR A 135 0.70 -7.08 -12.72
N LEU A 136 0.97 -8.24 -13.33
CA LEU A 136 0.42 -8.59 -14.64
C LEU A 136 -1.09 -8.72 -14.61
N ILE A 137 -1.63 -9.42 -13.61
CA ILE A 137 -3.09 -9.61 -13.48
C ILE A 137 -3.79 -8.29 -13.21
N SER A 138 -3.25 -7.46 -12.30
CA SER A 138 -3.87 -6.19 -11.93
C SER A 138 -3.97 -5.24 -13.13
N GLU A 139 -2.89 -5.11 -13.90
CA GLU A 139 -2.87 -4.23 -15.07
C GLU A 139 -3.67 -4.82 -16.23
N ALA A 140 -3.64 -6.14 -16.46
CA ALA A 140 -4.47 -6.79 -17.47
C ALA A 140 -5.96 -6.55 -17.20
N MET A 141 -6.41 -6.74 -15.95
CA MET A 141 -7.79 -6.47 -15.53
C MET A 141 -8.16 -5.00 -15.78
N HIS A 142 -7.25 -4.06 -15.50
CA HIS A 142 -7.48 -2.65 -15.78
C HIS A 142 -7.69 -2.37 -17.27
N PHE A 143 -6.85 -2.92 -18.15
CA PHE A 143 -6.98 -2.75 -19.60
C PHE A 143 -8.21 -3.46 -20.17
N LEU A 144 -8.67 -4.53 -19.52
CA LEU A 144 -9.95 -5.17 -19.79
C LEU A 144 -11.16 -4.41 -19.23
N LYS A 145 -10.94 -3.25 -18.59
CA LYS A 145 -11.97 -2.40 -17.96
C LYS A 145 -12.72 -3.08 -16.81
N ILE A 146 -12.06 -4.02 -16.12
CA ILE A 146 -12.58 -4.65 -14.92
C ILE A 146 -12.02 -3.90 -13.70
N PRO A 147 -12.88 -3.46 -12.75
CA PRO A 147 -12.42 -2.78 -11.54
C PRO A 147 -11.38 -3.61 -10.77
N THR A 148 -10.25 -2.99 -10.47
CA THR A 148 -9.08 -3.68 -9.88
C THR A 148 -8.16 -2.66 -9.21
N THR A 149 -7.34 -3.12 -8.26
CA THR A 149 -6.18 -2.36 -7.82
C THR A 149 -5.19 -2.22 -8.97
N ARG A 150 -4.34 -1.20 -8.93
CA ARG A 150 -3.31 -0.93 -9.93
C ARG A 150 -1.93 -1.26 -9.39
N SER A 151 -0.96 -1.44 -10.28
CA SER A 151 0.42 -1.71 -9.91
C SER A 151 1.36 -0.71 -10.59
N LEU A 152 2.16 -0.01 -9.79
CA LEU A 152 3.05 1.05 -10.26
C LEU A 152 4.48 0.53 -10.51
N CYS A 153 5.00 -0.29 -9.60
CA CYS A 153 6.40 -0.70 -9.63
C CYS A 153 6.58 -2.08 -9.00
N VAL A 154 7.54 -2.84 -9.53
CA VAL A 154 8.10 -4.04 -8.90
C VAL A 154 9.59 -3.79 -8.72
N ILE A 155 10.02 -3.79 -7.46
CA ILE A 155 11.44 -3.74 -7.08
C ILE A 155 11.89 -5.15 -6.75
N GLU A 156 12.94 -5.64 -7.42
CA GLU A 156 13.60 -6.89 -7.05
C GLU A 156 14.64 -6.61 -5.95
N THR A 157 14.82 -7.56 -5.03
CA THR A 157 15.78 -7.49 -3.94
C THR A 157 16.64 -8.74 -3.90
N LYS A 158 17.83 -8.64 -3.31
CA LYS A 158 18.70 -9.81 -3.07
C LYS A 158 18.38 -10.57 -1.79
N ASP A 159 17.27 -10.24 -1.12
CA ASP A 159 16.83 -11.01 0.03
C ASP A 159 16.37 -12.41 -0.43
N LYS A 160 16.80 -13.43 0.29
CA LYS A 160 16.34 -14.81 0.05
C LYS A 160 15.00 -15.02 0.74
N VAL A 161 13.98 -15.36 -0.03
CA VAL A 161 12.63 -15.65 0.49
C VAL A 161 12.35 -17.13 0.34
N TYR A 162 12.13 -17.81 1.46
CA TYR A 162 11.92 -19.25 1.51
C TYR A 162 10.43 -19.58 1.44
N ARG A 163 10.02 -20.31 0.40
CA ARG A 163 8.67 -20.90 0.26
C ARG A 163 8.83 -22.41 0.04
N GLN A 164 8.41 -22.92 -1.11
CA GLN A 164 8.73 -24.29 -1.52
C GLN A 164 10.19 -24.42 -1.98
N LYS A 165 10.76 -23.34 -2.50
CA LYS A 165 12.16 -23.18 -2.88
C LYS A 165 12.65 -21.80 -2.43
N GLU A 166 13.96 -21.60 -2.49
CA GLU A 166 14.57 -20.28 -2.34
C GLU A 166 14.26 -19.44 -3.60
N GLU A 167 13.71 -18.23 -3.41
CA GLU A 167 13.42 -17.28 -4.49
C GLU A 167 13.95 -15.89 -4.11
N SER A 168 14.27 -15.07 -5.13
CA SER A 168 14.55 -13.65 -4.93
C SER A 168 13.35 -12.93 -4.32
N GLY A 169 13.63 -12.03 -3.38
CA GLY A 169 12.64 -11.12 -2.81
C GLY A 169 12.18 -10.05 -3.81
N ALA A 170 10.98 -9.52 -3.57
CA ALA A 170 10.48 -8.36 -4.28
C ALA A 170 9.51 -7.54 -3.44
N VAL A 171 9.39 -6.26 -3.79
CA VAL A 171 8.39 -5.34 -3.26
C VAL A 171 7.53 -4.82 -4.41
N LEU A 172 6.21 -4.93 -4.27
CA LEU A 172 5.23 -4.36 -5.20
C LEU A 172 4.69 -3.04 -4.66
N THR A 173 4.74 -1.99 -5.47
CA THR A 173 4.00 -0.75 -5.22
C THR A 173 2.59 -0.88 -5.80
N ARG A 174 1.64 -1.22 -4.94
CA ARG A 174 0.22 -1.33 -5.26
C ARG A 174 -0.49 -0.01 -5.02
N MET A 175 -1.44 0.32 -5.89
CA MET A 175 -2.26 1.52 -5.80
C MET A 175 -3.74 1.17 -5.84
N ALA A 176 -4.54 1.81 -4.99
CA ALA A 176 -5.99 1.63 -4.97
C ALA A 176 -6.66 2.88 -4.42
N GLU A 177 -7.91 3.17 -4.77
CA GLU A 177 -8.64 4.29 -4.16
C GLU A 177 -8.77 4.12 -2.64
N SER A 178 -8.83 2.87 -2.17
CA SER A 178 -8.67 2.50 -0.77
C SER A 178 -8.32 1.03 -0.58
N HIS A 179 -7.66 0.72 0.52
CA HIS A 179 -7.48 -0.63 1.06
C HIS A 179 -8.46 -0.99 2.19
N ILE A 180 -9.54 -0.22 2.39
CA ILE A 180 -10.64 -0.64 3.28
C ILE A 180 -11.27 -1.92 2.73
N ARG A 181 -11.55 -2.88 3.62
CA ARG A 181 -12.12 -4.20 3.30
C ARG A 181 -13.42 -4.36 4.08
N VAL A 182 -14.25 -5.33 3.69
CA VAL A 182 -15.36 -5.81 4.56
C VAL A 182 -14.82 -6.16 5.95
N GLY A 183 -13.68 -6.84 6.00
CA GLY A 183 -12.96 -7.17 7.22
C GLY A 183 -12.51 -6.00 8.10
N THR A 184 -12.37 -4.79 7.53
CA THR A 184 -12.09 -3.57 8.30
C THR A 184 -13.33 -3.15 9.09
N PHE A 185 -14.53 -3.29 8.51
CA PHE A 185 -15.79 -3.06 9.21
C PHE A 185 -16.11 -4.16 10.23
N GLU A 186 -15.83 -5.42 9.91
CA GLU A 186 -15.93 -6.52 10.89
C GLU A 186 -15.04 -6.25 12.11
N TYR A 187 -13.79 -5.81 11.89
CA TYR A 187 -12.90 -5.40 12.97
C TYR A 187 -13.44 -4.21 13.78
N ALA A 188 -13.93 -3.16 13.11
CA ALA A 188 -14.52 -2.00 13.78
C ALA A 188 -15.71 -2.38 14.67
N SER A 189 -16.56 -3.31 14.20
CA SER A 189 -17.75 -3.78 14.91
C SER A 189 -17.40 -4.53 16.20
N LEU A 190 -16.25 -5.22 16.25
CA LEU A 190 -15.76 -5.86 17.47
C LEU A 190 -15.23 -4.86 18.50
N VAL A 191 -14.65 -3.75 18.03
CA VAL A 191 -14.11 -2.73 18.94
C VAL A 191 -15.23 -1.89 19.54
N GLY A 192 -16.21 -1.48 18.73
CA GLY A 192 -17.43 -0.83 19.24
C GLY A 192 -18.15 0.04 18.21
N ILE A 193 -19.38 0.44 18.57
CA ILE A 193 -20.26 1.23 17.70
C ILE A 193 -19.65 2.58 17.31
N LYS A 194 -18.85 3.19 18.20
CA LYS A 194 -18.17 4.46 17.94
C LYS A 194 -17.14 4.30 16.82
N GLN A 195 -16.28 3.29 16.90
CA GLN A 195 -15.26 3.00 15.91
C GLN A 195 -15.88 2.60 14.56
N LEU A 196 -16.96 1.81 14.60
CA LEU A 196 -17.73 1.47 13.40
C LEU A 196 -18.30 2.73 12.73
N GLY A 197 -18.91 3.63 13.50
CA GLY A 197 -19.43 4.91 13.00
C GLY A 197 -18.33 5.82 12.43
N GLN A 198 -17.17 5.88 13.08
CA GLN A 198 -16.03 6.66 12.58
C GLN A 198 -15.52 6.14 11.23
N LEU A 199 -15.34 4.81 11.10
CA LEU A 199 -14.92 4.19 9.84
C LEU A 199 -15.96 4.38 8.73
N LEU A 200 -17.26 4.25 9.06
CA LEU A 200 -18.34 4.49 8.13
C LEU A 200 -18.32 5.92 7.60
N ASN A 201 -18.26 6.90 8.50
CA ASN A 201 -18.20 8.32 8.12
C ASN A 201 -17.01 8.58 7.21
N TYR A 202 -15.80 8.18 7.62
CA TYR A 202 -14.58 8.31 6.81
C TYR A 202 -14.73 7.68 5.41
N THR A 203 -15.33 6.49 5.33
CA THR A 203 -15.56 5.79 4.06
C THR A 203 -16.53 6.57 3.16
N ILE A 204 -17.60 7.14 3.73
CA ILE A 204 -18.54 8.00 3.01
C ILE A 204 -17.82 9.26 2.52
N GLU A 205 -17.07 9.96 3.38
CA GLU A 205 -16.39 11.20 2.96
C GLU A 205 -15.41 10.97 1.82
N ARG A 206 -14.74 9.81 1.83
CA ARG A 206 -13.69 9.50 0.86
C ARG A 206 -14.22 8.97 -0.47
N HIS A 207 -15.26 8.13 -0.44
CA HIS A 207 -15.69 7.36 -1.62
C HIS A 207 -17.09 7.69 -2.12
N TYR A 208 -17.95 8.21 -1.24
CA TYR A 208 -19.35 8.50 -1.53
C TYR A 208 -19.76 9.87 -0.97
N PRO A 209 -19.03 10.95 -1.30
CA PRO A 209 -19.31 12.28 -0.75
C PRO A 209 -20.73 12.77 -1.07
N GLU A 210 -21.35 12.27 -2.14
CA GLU A 210 -22.74 12.54 -2.52
C GLU A 210 -23.78 12.00 -1.52
N LEU A 211 -23.40 11.07 -0.63
CA LEU A 211 -24.28 10.54 0.41
C LEU A 211 -24.27 11.39 1.69
N LYS A 212 -23.40 12.40 1.78
CA LYS A 212 -23.45 13.36 2.89
C LYS A 212 -24.78 14.10 2.82
N ARG A 213 -25.59 13.94 3.86
CA ARG A 213 -26.77 14.79 4.09
C ARG A 213 -26.28 16.08 4.77
N ASP A 214 -26.84 17.20 4.35
CA ASP A 214 -26.64 18.52 4.98
C ASP A 214 -26.96 18.49 6.49
#